data_AF-A0A0C2N8W6-F1
#
_entry.id   AF-A0A0C2N8W6-F1
#
_cell.length_a   1.000
_cell.length_b   1.000
_cell.length_c   1.000
_cell.angle_alpha   90.00
_cell.angle_beta   90.00
_cell.angle_gamma   90.00
#
_symmetry.space_group_name_H-M   'P 1'
#
loop_
_entity.id
_entity.type
_entity.pdbx_description
1 polymer ?
#
loop_
_entity_poly.entity_id
_entity_poly.type
_entity_poly.pdbx_seq_one_letter_code
_entity_poly.pdbx_strand_id
1 'polypeptide(L)'
;MALVLLCGLPSSGKSTTANKIEDFFKNNTNLHTKVISENDKTLAQGDELFTLPHSEMLTRTYLKNSISQSNQFGLIIVDSASYIKSLRYEIYCLCKSQKKKLILVYMSADLEICLTLNEKRSPPKYQPDTIREVCSRFEFPNPDEIWDRNIVVIEHGQDLPFDKIKSLAFSCKIVKPNKSTVITPTIIKSVPGDNITQQIIEFINKNPSCGRVTIPDIIDVEFPKTNPTLHSLQTIRRRFLDLNRHTDFTTVSNYAKMFIDYLIHNIDPI
;
A
#
# COMPACT_ATOMS: atom_id res chain seq x y z
N MET A 1 -10.40 -8.27 -13.22
CA MET A 1 -10.27 -8.72 -11.83
C MET A 1 -10.98 -7.71 -10.95
N ALA A 2 -11.75 -8.18 -9.97
CA ALA A 2 -12.59 -7.35 -9.12
C ALA A 2 -12.37 -7.68 -7.65
N LEU A 3 -12.70 -6.72 -6.79
CA LEU A 3 -12.77 -6.87 -5.36
C LEU A 3 -14.19 -6.51 -4.91
N VAL A 4 -14.83 -7.42 -4.20
CA VAL A 4 -16.10 -7.21 -3.53
C VAL A 4 -15.81 -6.87 -2.08
N LEU A 5 -16.16 -5.66 -1.66
CA LEU A 5 -16.04 -5.21 -0.28
C LEU A 5 -17.42 -5.26 0.36
N LEU A 6 -17.58 -6.04 1.42
CA LEU A 6 -18.80 -6.00 2.22
C LEU A 6 -18.77 -4.80 3.17
N CYS A 7 -19.95 -4.25 3.44
CA CYS A 7 -20.16 -3.15 4.36
C CYS A 7 -21.49 -3.35 5.09
N GLY A 8 -21.53 -3.04 6.38
CA GLY A 8 -22.75 -3.13 7.18
C GLY A 8 -22.47 -3.39 8.66
N LEU A 9 -23.48 -3.18 9.49
CA LEU A 9 -23.39 -3.35 10.94
C LEU A 9 -22.98 -4.78 11.34
N PRO A 10 -22.40 -5.00 12.53
CA PRO A 10 -22.21 -6.34 13.07
C PRO A 10 -23.53 -7.13 13.05
N SER A 11 -23.46 -8.41 12.71
CA SER A 11 -24.64 -9.31 12.58
C SER A 11 -25.64 -9.00 11.44
N SER A 12 -25.35 -8.07 10.53
CA SER A 12 -26.20 -7.78 9.34
C SER A 12 -26.19 -8.86 8.23
N GLY A 13 -25.47 -9.97 8.39
CA GLY A 13 -25.41 -11.05 7.40
C GLY A 13 -24.30 -10.96 6.36
N LYS A 14 -23.27 -10.13 6.62
CA LYS A 14 -22.09 -9.97 5.75
C LYS A 14 -21.39 -11.30 5.44
N SER A 15 -20.95 -12.04 6.46
CA SER A 15 -20.22 -13.30 6.27
C SER A 15 -21.02 -14.34 5.47
N THR A 16 -22.33 -14.43 5.72
CA THR A 16 -23.23 -15.28 4.93
C THR A 16 -23.29 -14.84 3.47
N THR A 17 -23.35 -13.53 3.23
CA THR A 17 -23.34 -12.94 1.89
C THR A 17 -22.01 -13.16 1.18
N ALA A 18 -20.87 -13.03 1.87
CA ALA A 18 -19.54 -13.31 1.33
C ALA A 18 -19.45 -14.74 0.80
N ASN A 19 -19.88 -15.72 1.61
CA ASN A 19 -19.85 -17.14 1.24
C ASN A 19 -20.79 -17.41 0.05
N LYS A 20 -22.02 -16.88 0.07
CA LYS A 20 -22.96 -17.01 -1.05
C LYS A 20 -22.40 -16.45 -2.36
N ILE A 21 -21.73 -15.29 -2.29
CA ILE A 21 -21.05 -14.70 -3.47
C ILE A 21 -19.90 -15.60 -3.91
N GLU A 22 -19.09 -16.10 -2.99
CA GLU A 22 -17.99 -17.01 -3.31
C GLU A 22 -18.48 -18.27 -4.04
N ASP A 23 -19.49 -18.93 -3.47
CA ASP A 23 -20.10 -20.15 -4.02
C ASP A 23 -20.70 -19.89 -5.40
N PHE A 24 -21.41 -18.77 -5.57
CA PHE A 24 -21.97 -18.39 -6.86
C PHE A 24 -20.88 -18.25 -7.94
N PHE A 25 -19.78 -17.55 -7.65
CA PHE A 25 -18.71 -17.35 -8.62
C PHE A 25 -17.92 -18.63 -8.88
N LYS A 26 -17.67 -19.47 -7.87
CA LYS A 26 -17.04 -20.79 -8.04
C LYS A 26 -17.85 -21.71 -8.96
N ASN A 27 -19.19 -21.70 -8.82
CA ASN A 27 -20.06 -22.60 -9.56
C ASN A 27 -20.41 -22.10 -10.97
N ASN A 28 -20.44 -20.77 -11.19
CA ASN A 28 -20.93 -20.18 -12.45
C ASN A 28 -19.84 -19.52 -13.29
N THR A 29 -18.57 -19.51 -12.84
CA THR A 29 -17.45 -18.89 -13.54
C THR A 29 -16.14 -19.64 -13.28
N ASN A 30 -15.16 -19.50 -14.18
CA ASN A 30 -13.81 -20.05 -14.00
C ASN A 30 -12.89 -19.14 -13.17
N LEU A 31 -13.44 -18.21 -12.37
CA LEU A 31 -12.64 -17.29 -11.57
C LEU A 31 -12.17 -17.96 -10.29
N HIS A 32 -10.86 -17.93 -10.04
CA HIS A 32 -10.33 -18.22 -8.72
C HIS A 32 -10.74 -17.13 -7.74
N THR A 33 -11.48 -17.50 -6.71
CA THR A 33 -11.98 -16.62 -5.66
C THR A 33 -11.11 -16.73 -4.40
N LYS A 34 -11.03 -15.66 -3.63
CA LYS A 34 -10.45 -15.66 -2.28
C LYS A 34 -11.29 -14.81 -1.35
N VAL A 35 -11.76 -15.40 -0.25
CA VAL A 35 -12.37 -14.67 0.87
C VAL A 35 -11.29 -14.26 1.88
N ILE A 36 -11.36 -13.02 2.34
CA ILE A 36 -10.54 -12.44 3.42
C ILE A 36 -11.53 -11.91 4.45
N SER A 37 -11.41 -12.34 5.71
CA SER A 37 -12.30 -11.88 6.79
C SER A 37 -11.52 -11.07 7.83
N GLU A 38 -12.13 -10.02 8.35
CA GLU A 38 -11.58 -9.30 9.51
C GLU A 38 -11.60 -10.13 10.80
N ASN A 39 -12.42 -11.19 10.84
CA ASN A 39 -12.53 -12.11 11.97
C ASN A 39 -11.51 -13.25 11.92
N ASP A 40 -10.57 -13.24 10.98
CA ASP A 40 -9.51 -14.24 10.93
C ASP A 40 -8.67 -14.17 12.23
N LYS A 41 -8.49 -15.34 12.86
CA LYS A 41 -8.16 -15.54 14.29
C LYS A 41 -6.89 -14.86 14.82
N THR A 42 -6.14 -14.14 14.01
CA THR A 42 -4.77 -13.66 14.31
C THR A 42 -4.70 -12.23 14.86
N LEU A 43 -5.80 -11.48 14.97
CA LEU A 43 -5.75 -10.02 15.29
C LEU A 43 -6.54 -9.62 16.54
N ALA A 44 -7.85 -9.83 16.54
CA ALA A 44 -8.79 -9.58 17.63
C ALA A 44 -10.10 -10.31 17.30
N GLN A 45 -10.92 -10.63 18.30
CA GLN A 45 -12.17 -11.37 18.06
C GLN A 45 -13.38 -10.65 18.65
N GLY A 46 -14.50 -10.73 17.92
CA GLY A 46 -15.78 -10.22 18.41
C GLY A 46 -15.72 -8.73 18.72
N ASP A 47 -16.08 -8.37 19.94
CA ASP A 47 -16.19 -6.98 20.39
C ASP A 47 -14.87 -6.21 20.34
N GLU A 48 -13.74 -6.89 20.61
CA GLU A 48 -12.41 -6.28 20.66
C GLU A 48 -12.00 -5.60 19.35
N LEU A 49 -12.56 -6.04 18.22
CA LEU A 49 -12.34 -5.44 16.90
C LEU A 49 -12.82 -3.98 16.84
N PHE A 50 -13.86 -3.64 17.62
CA PHE A 50 -14.56 -2.36 17.53
C PHE A 50 -14.31 -1.46 18.73
N THR A 51 -13.96 -2.02 19.88
CA THR A 51 -13.77 -1.27 21.13
C THR A 51 -12.39 -0.63 21.27
N LEU A 52 -11.35 -1.26 20.71
CA LEU A 52 -9.96 -0.81 20.88
C LEU A 52 -9.42 -0.14 19.60
N PRO A 53 -8.97 1.14 19.66
CA PRO A 53 -8.41 1.83 18.49
C PRO A 53 -7.22 1.09 17.86
N HIS A 54 -6.41 0.45 18.69
CA HIS A 54 -5.28 -0.37 18.23
C HIS A 54 -5.75 -1.57 17.40
N SER A 55 -6.82 -2.26 17.81
CA SER A 55 -7.39 -3.38 17.07
C SER A 55 -7.94 -2.96 15.71
N GLU A 56 -8.57 -1.78 15.62
CA GLU A 56 -9.05 -1.23 14.36
C GLU A 56 -7.87 -0.94 13.40
N MET A 57 -6.80 -0.32 13.91
CA MET A 57 -5.58 -0.05 13.13
C MET A 57 -4.93 -1.35 12.61
N LEU A 58 -4.83 -2.38 13.47
CA LEU A 58 -4.29 -3.68 13.08
C LEU A 58 -5.16 -4.36 12.02
N THR A 59 -6.48 -4.37 12.22
CA THR A 59 -7.46 -4.93 11.28
C THR A 59 -7.35 -4.25 9.91
N ARG A 60 -7.30 -2.92 9.89
CA ARG A 60 -7.10 -2.13 8.68
C ARG A 60 -5.81 -2.47 7.95
N THR A 61 -4.72 -2.63 8.70
CA THR A 61 -3.40 -2.98 8.14
C THR A 61 -3.42 -4.40 7.56
N TYR A 62 -3.99 -5.35 8.29
CA TYR A 62 -4.17 -6.71 7.85
C TYR A 62 -4.97 -6.81 6.56
N LEU A 63 -6.16 -6.19 6.49
CA LEU A 63 -7.00 -6.25 5.30
C LEU A 63 -6.25 -5.76 4.06
N LYS A 64 -5.54 -4.62 4.16
CA LYS A 64 -4.72 -4.09 3.07
C LYS A 64 -3.61 -5.05 2.63
N ASN A 65 -2.91 -5.65 3.58
CA ASN A 65 -1.83 -6.59 3.29
C ASN A 65 -2.38 -7.87 2.64
N SER A 66 -3.43 -8.45 3.19
CA SER A 66 -4.08 -9.67 2.67
C SER A 66 -4.63 -9.46 1.27
N ILE A 67 -5.25 -8.31 0.99
CA ILE A 67 -5.72 -7.95 -0.36
C ILE A 67 -4.54 -7.83 -1.33
N SER A 68 -3.43 -7.23 -0.90
CA SER A 68 -2.23 -7.07 -1.71
C SER A 68 -1.54 -8.39 -2.06
N GLN A 69 -1.47 -9.31 -1.09
CA GLN A 69 -0.90 -10.64 -1.28
C GLN A 69 -1.81 -11.58 -2.07
N SER A 70 -3.09 -11.24 -2.22
CA SER A 70 -4.08 -12.04 -2.96
C SER A 70 -4.24 -11.58 -4.40
N ASN A 71 -3.24 -10.89 -4.97
CA ASN A 71 -3.39 -10.26 -6.28
C ASN A 71 -3.58 -11.23 -7.45
N GLN A 72 -3.16 -12.48 -7.30
CA GLN A 72 -3.34 -13.58 -8.25
C GLN A 72 -4.81 -14.02 -8.41
N PHE A 73 -5.69 -13.73 -7.44
CA PHE A 73 -7.08 -14.17 -7.49
C PHE A 73 -7.93 -13.28 -8.39
N GLY A 74 -8.74 -13.89 -9.25
CA GLY A 74 -9.62 -13.19 -10.20
C GLY A 74 -10.71 -12.35 -9.52
N LEU A 75 -11.17 -12.82 -8.36
CA LEU A 75 -12.13 -12.16 -7.49
C LEU A 75 -11.67 -12.26 -6.03
N ILE A 76 -11.55 -11.11 -5.36
CA ILE A 76 -11.30 -11.05 -3.92
C ILE A 76 -12.59 -10.61 -3.24
N ILE A 77 -12.99 -11.31 -2.18
CA ILE A 77 -14.17 -10.97 -1.38
C ILE A 77 -13.68 -10.61 0.02
N VAL A 78 -13.99 -9.40 0.47
CA VAL A 78 -13.56 -8.88 1.76
C VAL A 78 -14.77 -8.82 2.69
N ASP A 79 -14.82 -9.75 3.64
CA ASP A 79 -15.82 -9.80 4.71
C ASP A 79 -15.35 -8.93 5.89
N SER A 80 -15.77 -7.67 5.87
CA SER A 80 -15.45 -6.67 6.90
C SER A 80 -16.67 -5.79 7.17
N ALA A 81 -16.76 -5.19 8.36
CA ALA A 81 -17.78 -4.18 8.66
C ALA A 81 -17.71 -2.96 7.72
N SER A 82 -16.49 -2.53 7.35
CA SER A 82 -16.24 -1.39 6.45
C SER A 82 -17.07 -0.13 6.77
N TYR A 83 -17.32 0.11 8.06
CA TYR A 83 -18.29 1.09 8.55
C TYR A 83 -17.79 2.55 8.47
N ILE A 84 -16.47 2.75 8.42
CA ILE A 84 -15.83 4.06 8.26
C ILE A 84 -15.49 4.33 6.79
N LYS A 85 -15.84 5.50 6.29
CA LYS A 85 -15.57 6.01 4.93
C LYS A 85 -14.09 5.98 4.58
N SER A 86 -13.23 6.36 5.53
CA SER A 86 -11.78 6.39 5.31
C SER A 86 -11.22 5.01 4.95
N LEU A 87 -11.75 3.93 5.54
CA LEU A 87 -11.36 2.57 5.21
C LEU A 87 -11.79 2.21 3.79
N ARG A 88 -13.05 2.49 3.43
CA ARG A 88 -13.56 2.25 2.06
C ARG A 88 -12.72 2.99 1.01
N TYR A 89 -12.34 4.25 1.29
CA TYR A 89 -11.47 5.03 0.43
C TYR A 89 -10.06 4.42 0.28
N GLU A 90 -9.45 3.93 1.36
CA GLU A 90 -8.15 3.25 1.29
C GLU A 90 -8.22 1.97 0.46
N ILE A 91 -9.25 1.14 0.66
CA ILE A 91 -9.46 -0.08 -0.13
C ILE A 91 -9.70 0.25 -1.60
N TYR A 92 -10.44 1.33 -1.90
CA TYR A 92 -10.59 1.83 -3.27
C TYR A 92 -9.26 2.24 -3.89
N CYS A 93 -8.43 3.01 -3.17
CA CYS A 93 -7.10 3.39 -3.65
C CYS A 93 -6.21 2.17 -3.93
N LEU A 94 -6.28 1.15 -3.06
CA LEU A 94 -5.58 -0.11 -3.24
C LEU A 94 -6.07 -0.89 -4.47
N CYS A 95 -7.39 -0.97 -4.69
CA CYS A 95 -7.95 -1.58 -5.89
C CYS A 95 -7.46 -0.85 -7.15
N LYS A 96 -7.45 0.49 -7.10
CA LYS A 96 -7.01 1.34 -8.20
C LYS A 96 -5.54 1.12 -8.57
N SER A 97 -4.64 1.01 -7.59
CA SER A 97 -3.21 0.73 -7.85
C SER A 97 -3.00 -0.66 -8.46
N GLN A 98 -3.84 -1.63 -8.10
CA GLN A 98 -3.83 -3.00 -8.64
C GLN A 98 -4.65 -3.17 -9.93
N LYS A 99 -5.20 -2.09 -10.50
CA LYS A 99 -6.08 -2.12 -11.68
C LYS A 99 -7.30 -3.04 -11.49
N LYS A 100 -7.77 -3.18 -10.24
CA LYS A 100 -8.99 -3.90 -9.87
C LYS A 100 -10.16 -2.94 -9.72
N LYS A 101 -11.35 -3.46 -9.93
CA LYS A 101 -12.60 -2.75 -9.65
C LYS A 101 -13.03 -3.03 -8.23
N LEU A 102 -13.41 -1.98 -7.50
CA LEU A 102 -14.13 -2.12 -6.25
C LEU A 102 -15.63 -2.21 -6.56
N ILE A 103 -16.28 -3.21 -5.96
CA ILE A 103 -17.72 -3.37 -5.87
C ILE A 103 -18.06 -3.33 -4.39
N LEU A 104 -18.89 -2.39 -3.98
CA LEU A 104 -19.32 -2.28 -2.60
C LEU A 104 -20.65 -3.00 -2.44
N VAL A 105 -20.72 -3.99 -1.56
CA VAL A 105 -21.98 -4.66 -1.21
C VAL A 105 -22.37 -4.20 0.18
N TYR A 106 -23.42 -3.40 0.26
CA TYR A 106 -23.91 -2.83 1.51
C TYR A 106 -25.09 -3.64 2.01
N MET A 107 -24.92 -4.26 3.18
CA MET A 107 -25.99 -4.93 3.93
C MET A 107 -26.77 -3.87 4.71
N SER A 108 -27.90 -3.43 4.12
CA SER A 108 -28.81 -2.47 4.72
C SER A 108 -29.73 -3.18 5.70
N ALA A 109 -29.35 -3.14 6.97
CA ALA A 109 -30.16 -3.67 8.07
C ALA A 109 -30.16 -2.67 9.21
N ASP A 110 -31.34 -2.38 9.73
CA ASP A 110 -31.51 -1.47 10.86
C ASP A 110 -30.87 -2.04 12.14
N LEU A 111 -30.56 -1.15 13.08
CA LEU A 111 -29.96 -1.50 14.36
C LEU A 111 -30.76 -2.59 15.10
N GLU A 112 -32.08 -2.44 15.18
CA GLU A 112 -32.98 -3.38 15.87
C GLU A 112 -32.96 -4.77 15.22
N ILE A 113 -32.89 -4.83 13.89
CA ILE A 113 -32.75 -6.07 13.15
C ILE A 113 -31.42 -6.73 13.49
N CYS A 114 -30.32 -5.96 13.47
CA CYS A 114 -28.99 -6.46 13.78
C CYS A 114 -28.89 -6.99 15.22
N LEU A 115 -29.49 -6.30 16.19
CA LEU A 115 -29.59 -6.75 17.58
C LEU A 115 -30.37 -8.07 17.69
N THR A 116 -31.54 -8.15 17.06
CA THR A 116 -32.38 -9.37 17.04
C THR A 116 -31.65 -10.56 16.42
N LEU A 117 -30.93 -10.34 15.30
CA LEU A 117 -30.12 -11.39 14.66
C LEU A 117 -28.94 -11.80 15.53
N ASN A 118 -28.32 -10.85 16.23
CA ASN A 118 -27.23 -11.11 17.17
C ASN A 118 -27.70 -11.89 18.41
N GLU A 119 -28.95 -11.73 18.85
CA GLU A 119 -29.53 -12.55 19.91
C GLU A 119 -29.75 -14.00 19.46
N LYS A 120 -30.19 -14.20 18.21
CA LYS A 120 -30.51 -15.52 17.64
C LYS A 120 -29.29 -16.31 17.15
N ARG A 121 -28.14 -15.67 16.90
CA ARG A 121 -26.94 -16.35 16.39
C ARG A 121 -26.31 -17.30 17.42
N SER A 122 -25.55 -18.27 16.95
CA SER A 122 -24.65 -19.05 17.80
C SER A 122 -23.40 -18.23 18.20
N PRO A 123 -22.76 -18.52 19.35
CA PRO A 123 -21.52 -17.86 19.76
C PRO A 123 -20.39 -17.94 18.70
N PRO A 124 -19.46 -16.96 18.68
CA PRO A 124 -19.43 -15.78 19.54
C PRO A 124 -20.53 -14.79 19.17
N LYS A 125 -21.10 -14.08 20.15
CA LYS A 125 -22.06 -12.97 19.95
C LYS A 125 -21.34 -11.65 20.23
N TYR A 126 -21.76 -10.57 19.58
CA TYR A 126 -21.31 -9.23 19.98
C TYR A 126 -22.11 -8.78 21.21
N GLN A 127 -21.52 -7.96 22.07
CA GLN A 127 -22.31 -7.23 23.06
C GLN A 127 -23.26 -6.27 22.35
N PRO A 128 -24.53 -6.13 22.80
CA PRO A 128 -25.47 -5.18 22.22
C PRO A 128 -24.91 -3.76 22.12
N ASP A 129 -24.16 -3.33 23.13
CA ASP A 129 -23.56 -1.99 23.17
C ASP A 129 -22.47 -1.79 22.10
N THR A 130 -21.71 -2.83 21.76
CA THR A 130 -20.76 -2.78 20.63
C THR A 130 -21.49 -2.49 19.32
N ILE A 131 -22.63 -3.15 19.08
CA ILE A 131 -23.41 -2.92 17.86
C ILE A 131 -23.95 -1.49 17.82
N ARG A 132 -24.44 -0.97 18.95
CA ARG A 132 -24.90 0.42 19.08
C ARG A 132 -23.78 1.42 18.85
N GLU A 133 -22.60 1.17 19.38
CA GLU A 133 -21.43 2.04 19.22
C GLU A 133 -20.88 2.03 17.78
N VAL A 134 -20.87 0.87 17.12
CA VAL A 134 -20.53 0.82 15.69
C VAL A 134 -21.59 1.53 14.86
N CYS A 135 -22.87 1.41 15.22
CA CYS A 135 -23.96 2.10 14.55
C CYS A 135 -23.87 3.62 14.68
N SER A 136 -23.50 4.15 15.85
CA SER A 136 -23.35 5.60 16.06
C SER A 136 -22.18 6.19 15.27
N ARG A 137 -21.14 5.39 15.00
CA ARG A 137 -19.99 5.75 14.17
C ARG A 137 -20.17 5.40 12.68
N PHE A 138 -21.29 4.81 12.28
CA PHE A 138 -21.46 4.27 10.93
C PHE A 138 -21.60 5.39 9.90
N GLU A 139 -20.65 5.46 8.97
CA GLU A 139 -20.68 6.42 7.86
C GLU A 139 -21.26 5.74 6.63
N PHE A 140 -22.56 5.97 6.37
CA PHE A 140 -23.28 5.32 5.28
C PHE A 140 -22.58 5.49 3.91
N PRO A 141 -22.53 4.42 3.09
CA PRO A 141 -22.03 4.52 1.73
C PRO A 141 -22.76 5.58 0.91
N ASN A 142 -22.01 6.38 0.14
CA ASN A 142 -22.60 7.42 -0.72
C ASN A 142 -22.31 7.13 -2.21
N PRO A 143 -23.32 6.78 -3.03
CA PRO A 143 -23.14 6.48 -4.46
C PRO A 143 -22.54 7.62 -5.30
N ASP A 144 -22.65 8.86 -4.85
CA ASP A 144 -22.08 10.03 -5.54
C ASP A 144 -20.54 10.04 -5.45
N GLU A 145 -20.01 9.47 -4.37
CA GLU A 145 -18.58 9.37 -4.12
C GLU A 145 -17.95 8.28 -5.02
N ILE A 146 -16.80 8.60 -5.60
CA ILE A 146 -16.17 7.73 -6.61
C ILE A 146 -15.80 6.35 -6.03
N TRP A 147 -15.41 6.30 -4.76
CA TRP A 147 -15.03 5.05 -4.07
C TRP A 147 -16.23 4.17 -3.68
N ASP A 148 -17.43 4.75 -3.53
CA ASP A 148 -18.66 4.03 -3.16
C ASP A 148 -19.60 3.84 -4.37
N ARG A 149 -19.29 4.41 -5.54
CA ARG A 149 -20.15 4.44 -6.74
C ARG A 149 -20.69 3.09 -7.21
N ASN A 150 -19.90 2.03 -7.15
CA ASN A 150 -20.31 0.69 -7.59
C ASN A 150 -21.00 -0.09 -6.46
N ILE A 151 -22.01 0.53 -5.84
CA ILE A 151 -22.72 -0.05 -4.72
C ILE A 151 -23.87 -0.97 -5.13
N VAL A 152 -24.00 -2.07 -4.41
CA VAL A 152 -25.13 -2.98 -4.42
C VAL A 152 -25.69 -3.00 -3.00
N VAL A 153 -26.87 -2.42 -2.82
CA VAL A 153 -27.57 -2.42 -1.53
C VAL A 153 -28.44 -3.66 -1.45
N ILE A 154 -28.35 -4.37 -0.32
CA ILE A 154 -29.12 -5.57 -0.02
C ILE A 154 -29.83 -5.35 1.30
N GLU A 155 -31.15 -5.26 1.26
CA GLU A 155 -31.97 -5.17 2.46
C GLU A 155 -32.12 -6.54 3.13
N HIS A 156 -32.41 -6.53 4.44
CA HIS A 156 -32.65 -7.77 5.15
C HIS A 156 -33.84 -8.55 4.56
N GLY A 157 -33.63 -9.84 4.27
CA GLY A 157 -34.65 -10.72 3.70
C GLY A 157 -34.79 -10.65 2.17
N GLN A 158 -34.10 -9.74 1.50
CA GLN A 158 -34.05 -9.70 0.03
C GLN A 158 -33.06 -10.71 -0.54
N ASP A 159 -33.35 -11.18 -1.75
CA ASP A 159 -32.44 -12.06 -2.48
C ASP A 159 -31.18 -11.32 -2.97
N LEU A 160 -30.06 -12.03 -3.02
CA LEU A 160 -28.80 -11.49 -3.52
C LEU A 160 -28.89 -11.27 -5.04
N PRO A 161 -28.66 -10.05 -5.55
CA PRO A 161 -28.72 -9.77 -6.98
C PRO A 161 -27.41 -10.23 -7.68
N PHE A 162 -27.22 -11.55 -7.78
CA PHE A 162 -25.98 -12.16 -8.30
C PHE A 162 -25.62 -11.66 -9.71
N ASP A 163 -26.60 -11.49 -10.61
CA ASP A 163 -26.38 -11.00 -11.96
C ASP A 163 -25.83 -9.57 -11.99
N LYS A 164 -26.28 -8.72 -11.06
CA LYS A 164 -25.76 -7.36 -10.90
C LYS A 164 -24.31 -7.38 -10.41
N ILE A 165 -23.99 -8.20 -9.42
CA ILE A 165 -22.61 -8.35 -8.91
C ILE A 165 -21.71 -8.90 -10.02
N LYS A 166 -22.17 -9.91 -10.76
CA LYS A 166 -21.47 -10.53 -11.90
C LYS A 166 -21.20 -9.52 -13.00
N SER A 167 -22.22 -8.79 -13.47
CA SER A 167 -22.06 -7.77 -14.51
C SER A 167 -21.08 -6.68 -14.11
N LEU A 168 -21.11 -6.21 -12.85
CA LEU A 168 -20.13 -5.27 -12.34
C LEU A 168 -18.71 -5.84 -12.34
N ALA A 169 -18.53 -7.09 -11.92
CA ALA A 169 -17.23 -7.76 -11.85
C ALA A 169 -16.58 -7.94 -13.24
N PHE A 170 -17.38 -8.23 -14.26
CA PHE A 170 -16.90 -8.45 -15.64
C PHE A 170 -16.93 -7.21 -16.54
N SER A 171 -17.57 -6.13 -16.14
CA SER A 171 -17.67 -4.92 -16.97
C SER A 171 -16.28 -4.44 -17.44
N CYS A 172 -16.16 -3.87 -18.65
CA CYS A 172 -14.85 -3.48 -19.21
C CYS A 172 -14.32 -2.09 -18.77
N LYS A 173 -15.11 -1.29 -18.05
CA LYS A 173 -14.71 0.07 -17.60
C LYS A 173 -13.76 0.01 -16.39
N ILE A 174 -12.46 -0.20 -16.61
CA ILE A 174 -11.45 -0.16 -15.53
C ILE A 174 -11.20 1.30 -15.13
N VAL A 175 -11.16 1.58 -13.83
CA VAL A 175 -10.78 2.91 -13.32
C VAL A 175 -9.31 3.15 -13.67
N LYS A 176 -9.02 4.15 -14.50
CA LYS A 176 -7.64 4.51 -14.84
C LYS A 176 -6.89 4.90 -13.55
N PRO A 177 -5.74 4.30 -13.24
CA PRO A 177 -4.95 4.71 -12.09
C PRO A 177 -4.52 6.17 -12.24
N ASN A 178 -4.54 6.94 -11.16
CA ASN A 178 -4.01 8.30 -11.16
C ASN A 178 -2.49 8.17 -11.18
N LYS A 179 -1.80 9.07 -11.90
CA LYS A 179 -0.32 9.05 -11.97
C LYS A 179 0.31 9.09 -10.57
N SER A 180 -0.32 9.75 -9.60
CA SER A 180 0.15 9.86 -8.21
C SER A 180 0.04 8.58 -7.37
N THR A 181 -0.80 7.60 -7.77
CA THR A 181 -0.98 6.32 -7.06
C THR A 181 -0.23 5.17 -7.72
N VAL A 182 0.42 5.43 -8.86
CA VAL A 182 1.32 4.46 -9.47
C VAL A 182 2.59 4.48 -8.64
N ILE A 183 2.79 3.44 -7.83
CA ILE A 183 4.10 3.12 -7.30
C ILE A 183 4.92 2.71 -8.53
N THR A 184 5.63 3.66 -9.13
CA THR A 184 6.71 3.31 -10.04
C THR A 184 7.67 2.49 -9.20
N PRO A 185 7.98 1.23 -9.55
CA PRO A 185 9.05 0.54 -8.86
C PRO A 185 10.24 1.46 -9.03
N THR A 186 10.70 2.05 -7.92
CA THR A 186 11.99 2.71 -7.87
C THR A 186 12.93 1.58 -8.21
N ILE A 187 13.29 1.45 -9.48
CA ILE A 187 14.51 0.80 -9.86
C ILE A 187 15.50 1.60 -9.04
N ILE A 188 15.94 1.00 -7.93
CA ILE A 188 17.14 1.42 -7.25
C ILE A 188 18.18 1.18 -8.34
N LYS A 189 18.35 2.16 -9.24
CA LYS A 189 19.57 2.32 -9.99
C LYS A 189 20.54 2.61 -8.85
N SER A 190 21.08 1.56 -8.24
CA SER A 190 22.26 1.67 -7.41
C SER A 190 23.32 2.17 -8.36
N VAL A 191 23.38 3.49 -8.54
CA VAL A 191 24.33 4.15 -9.42
C VAL A 191 25.67 3.70 -8.87
N PRO A 192 26.47 2.92 -9.63
CA PRO A 192 27.75 2.40 -9.14
C PRO A 192 28.67 3.51 -8.60
N GLY A 193 28.42 4.76 -9.02
CA GLY A 193 29.10 5.96 -8.59
C GLY A 193 28.98 6.37 -7.12
N ASP A 194 27.88 6.07 -6.43
CA ASP A 194 27.70 6.53 -5.03
C ASP A 194 28.69 5.85 -4.08
N ASN A 195 28.95 4.56 -4.31
CA ASN A 195 29.91 3.78 -3.53
C ASN A 195 31.35 4.26 -3.80
N ILE A 196 31.66 4.58 -5.05
CA ILE A 196 33.01 4.98 -5.47
C ILE A 196 33.37 6.36 -4.95
N THR A 197 32.45 7.32 -5.02
CA THR A 197 32.67 8.65 -4.45
C THR A 197 32.85 8.60 -2.94
N GLN A 198 32.20 7.67 -2.24
CA GLN A 198 32.42 7.45 -0.81
C GLN A 198 33.80 6.87 -0.52
N GLN A 199 34.22 5.84 -1.28
CA GLN A 199 35.55 5.24 -1.13
C GLN A 199 36.67 6.25 -1.34
N ILE A 200 36.51 7.17 -2.30
CA ILE A 200 37.48 8.26 -2.55
C ILE A 200 37.58 9.19 -1.33
N ILE A 201 36.47 9.61 -0.73
CA ILE A 201 36.49 10.46 0.47
C ILE A 201 37.15 9.74 1.65
N GLU A 202 36.81 8.47 1.88
CA GLU A 202 37.37 7.69 2.97
C GLU A 202 38.87 7.47 2.80
N PHE A 203 39.33 7.28 1.57
CA PHE A 203 40.74 7.16 1.25
C PHE A 203 41.51 8.46 1.53
N ILE A 204 40.96 9.61 1.11
CA ILE A 204 41.56 10.93 1.38
C ILE A 204 41.64 11.19 2.88
N ASN A 205 40.57 10.88 3.62
CA ASN A 205 40.53 11.11 5.07
C ASN A 205 41.51 10.20 5.85
N LYS A 206 41.80 8.99 5.34
CA LYS A 206 42.78 8.08 5.94
C LYS A 206 44.23 8.47 5.64
N ASN A 207 44.48 9.20 4.55
CA ASN A 207 45.82 9.61 4.11
C ASN A 207 45.94 11.14 4.01
N PRO A 208 45.96 11.87 5.14
CA PRO A 208 46.02 13.34 5.16
C PRO A 208 47.42 13.91 4.81
N SER A 209 48.42 13.07 4.58
CA SER A 209 49.79 13.49 4.27
C SER A 209 49.92 13.88 2.80
N CYS A 210 50.23 15.14 2.52
CA CYS A 210 50.53 15.68 1.18
C CYS A 210 51.35 14.71 0.30
N GLY A 211 50.79 14.27 -0.83
CA GLY A 211 51.49 13.40 -1.78
C GLY A 211 50.54 12.69 -2.74
N ARG A 212 51.09 12.12 -3.83
CA ARG A 212 50.34 11.34 -4.82
C ARG A 212 49.52 10.25 -4.14
N VAL A 213 48.23 10.22 -4.45
CA VAL A 213 47.28 9.22 -3.97
C VAL A 213 47.00 8.26 -5.13
N THR A 214 47.46 7.02 -4.98
CA THR A 214 47.16 5.93 -5.92
C THR A 214 45.92 5.19 -5.42
N ILE A 215 44.78 5.42 -6.07
CA ILE A 215 43.55 4.68 -5.80
C ILE A 215 43.62 3.37 -6.60
N PRO A 216 43.37 2.19 -5.99
CA PRO A 216 43.45 0.92 -6.69
C PRO A 216 42.66 0.94 -8.01
N ASP A 217 43.34 0.57 -9.10
CA ASP A 217 42.83 0.40 -10.47
C ASP A 217 42.27 1.63 -11.21
N ILE A 218 42.44 2.87 -10.72
CA ILE A 218 41.72 4.00 -11.33
C ILE A 218 42.60 5.15 -11.83
N ILE A 219 43.41 5.89 -11.06
CA ILE A 219 44.29 6.99 -11.56
C ILE A 219 45.27 7.42 -10.43
N ASP A 220 46.48 7.88 -10.78
CA ASP A 220 47.37 8.65 -9.89
C ASP A 220 46.93 10.12 -9.80
N VAL A 221 46.66 10.63 -8.60
CA VAL A 221 46.17 11.99 -8.39
C VAL A 221 47.07 12.76 -7.44
N GLU A 222 47.49 13.96 -7.85
CA GLU A 222 48.16 14.92 -6.98
C GLU A 222 47.12 15.82 -6.30
N PHE A 223 47.03 15.74 -4.96
CA PHE A 223 46.15 16.59 -4.18
C PHE A 223 46.85 17.88 -3.73
N PRO A 224 46.12 19.00 -3.61
CA PRO A 224 46.69 20.24 -3.09
C PRO A 224 47.11 20.12 -1.62
N LYS A 225 48.04 20.98 -1.18
CA LYS A 225 48.64 20.93 0.18
C LYS A 225 47.69 21.36 1.32
N THR A 226 46.48 21.78 0.99
CA THR A 226 45.44 22.09 1.96
C THR A 226 44.89 20.80 2.57
N ASN A 227 44.70 20.75 3.88
CA ASN A 227 44.07 19.62 4.57
C ASN A 227 42.55 19.89 4.73
N PRO A 228 41.69 19.48 3.78
CA PRO A 228 40.25 19.68 3.90
C PRO A 228 39.67 18.83 5.03
N THR A 229 38.67 19.38 5.75
CA THR A 229 37.95 18.62 6.77
C THR A 229 37.00 17.61 6.13
N LEU A 230 36.72 16.49 6.79
CA LEU A 230 35.76 15.48 6.31
C LEU A 230 34.38 16.08 5.96
N HIS A 231 33.93 17.07 6.74
CA HIS A 231 32.67 17.76 6.49
C HIS A 231 32.67 18.53 5.17
N SER A 232 33.78 19.20 4.84
CA SER A 232 33.93 19.91 3.56
C SER A 232 33.88 18.94 2.37
N LEU A 233 34.59 17.81 2.44
CA LEU A 233 34.60 16.76 1.41
C LEU A 233 33.20 16.17 1.17
N GLN A 234 32.47 15.87 2.25
CA GLN A 234 31.09 15.36 2.16
C GLN A 234 30.11 16.41 1.62
N THR A 235 30.41 17.70 1.78
CA THR A 235 29.60 18.79 1.21
C THR A 235 29.84 18.93 -0.28
N ILE A 236 31.10 18.88 -0.73
CA ILE A 236 31.46 18.89 -2.15
C ILE A 236 30.88 17.66 -2.87
N ARG A 237 30.93 16.48 -2.25
CA ARG A 237 30.30 15.28 -2.82
C ARG A 237 28.80 15.40 -2.99
N ARG A 238 28.07 15.92 -2.00
CA ARG A 238 26.62 16.13 -2.15
C ARG A 238 26.29 17.02 -3.34
N ARG A 239 27.06 18.11 -3.53
CA ARG A 239 26.92 19.00 -4.70
C ARG A 239 27.21 18.28 -6.02
N PHE A 240 28.27 17.47 -6.07
CA PHE A 240 28.61 16.68 -7.24
C PHE A 240 27.51 15.67 -7.62
N LEU A 241 26.95 14.96 -6.64
CA LEU A 241 25.86 14.00 -6.85
C LEU A 241 24.58 14.70 -7.34
N ASP A 242 24.27 15.88 -6.78
CA ASP A 242 23.12 16.66 -7.20
C ASP A 242 23.26 17.18 -8.64
N LEU A 243 24.45 17.64 -9.03
CA LEU A 243 24.74 18.09 -10.40
C LEU A 243 24.65 16.95 -11.43
N ASN A 244 24.96 15.71 -11.02
CA ASN A 244 25.06 14.56 -11.91
C ASN A 244 23.89 13.56 -11.78
N ARG A 245 22.78 13.98 -11.14
CA ARG A 245 21.62 13.12 -10.85
C ARG A 245 20.99 12.45 -12.08
N HIS A 246 21.19 13.03 -13.26
CA HIS A 246 20.60 12.57 -14.52
C HIS A 246 21.64 12.19 -15.58
N THR A 247 22.92 12.17 -15.23
CA THR A 247 24.01 11.86 -16.15
C THR A 247 24.23 10.34 -16.17
N ASP A 248 24.06 9.71 -17.33
CA ASP A 248 24.41 8.29 -17.50
C ASP A 248 25.90 8.19 -17.83
N PHE A 249 26.68 7.55 -16.94
CA PHE A 249 28.12 7.39 -17.12
C PHE A 249 28.46 6.08 -17.82
N THR A 250 29.27 6.16 -18.87
CA THR A 250 29.66 5.00 -19.71
C THR A 250 30.63 4.05 -19.02
N THR A 251 31.43 4.55 -18.07
CA THR A 251 32.47 3.77 -17.38
C THR A 251 32.73 4.32 -15.98
N VAL A 252 32.98 3.41 -15.05
CA VAL A 252 33.32 3.69 -13.65
C VAL A 252 34.55 4.60 -13.51
N SER A 253 35.60 4.35 -14.29
CA SER A 253 36.85 5.11 -14.22
C SER A 253 36.67 6.58 -14.64
N ASN A 254 35.80 6.84 -15.64
CA ASN A 254 35.49 8.21 -16.06
C ASN A 254 34.72 8.96 -14.98
N TYR A 255 33.77 8.29 -14.31
CA TYR A 255 33.02 8.89 -13.20
C TYR A 255 33.92 9.25 -12.01
N ALA A 256 34.83 8.35 -11.64
CA ALA A 256 35.82 8.61 -10.60
C ALA A 256 36.73 9.79 -10.95
N LYS A 257 37.21 9.87 -12.20
CA LYS A 257 38.05 10.99 -12.67
C LYS A 257 37.30 12.32 -12.58
N MET A 258 36.07 12.38 -13.08
CA MET A 258 35.24 13.60 -13.01
C MET A 258 34.99 14.06 -11.57
N PHE A 259 34.77 13.12 -10.65
CA PHE A 259 34.59 13.46 -9.24
C PHE A 259 35.87 14.02 -8.63
N ILE A 260 37.02 13.45 -8.96
CA ILE A 260 38.33 13.91 -8.48
C ILE A 260 38.65 15.31 -9.01
N ASP A 261 38.46 15.55 -10.31
CA ASP A 261 38.66 16.87 -10.92
C ASP A 261 37.74 17.92 -10.26
N TYR A 262 36.49 17.55 -10.00
CA TYR A 262 35.55 18.40 -9.28
C TYR A 262 35.97 18.67 -7.83
N LEU A 263 36.47 17.65 -7.12
CA LEU A 263 37.00 17.82 -5.77
C LEU A 263 38.18 18.79 -5.74
N ILE A 264 39.18 18.61 -6.62
CA ILE A 264 40.38 19.46 -6.70
C ILE A 264 39.98 20.92 -6.94
N HIS A 265 39.10 21.16 -7.91
CA HIS A 265 38.65 22.51 -8.27
C HIS A 265 37.88 23.22 -7.14
N ASN A 266 37.20 22.47 -6.27
CA ASN A 266 36.40 23.03 -5.17
C ASN A 266 37.16 23.07 -3.82
N ILE A 267 38.34 22.46 -3.74
CA ILE A 267 39.21 22.49 -2.54
C ILE A 267 40.19 23.67 -2.63
N ASP A 268 40.76 23.94 -3.81
CA ASP A 268 41.57 25.13 -4.10
C ASP A 268 40.97 25.88 -5.30
N PRO A 269 40.06 26.85 -5.07
CA PRO A 269 39.63 27.74 -6.14
C PRO A 269 40.78 28.69 -6.47
N ILE A 270 41.39 28.53 -7.65
CA ILE A 270 42.31 29.53 -8.21
C ILE A 270 41.59 30.87 -8.34
#